data_AF-A0A935V9E8-F1
#
_entry.id   AF-A0A935V9E8-F1
#
_cell.length_a   1.000
_cell.length_b   1.000
_cell.length_c   1.000
_cell.angle_alpha   90.00
_cell.angle_beta   90.00
_cell.angle_gamma   90.00
#
_symmetry.space_group_name_H-M   'P 1'
#
loop_
_entity.id
_entity.type
_entity.pdbx_description
1 polymer ?
#
loop_
_entity_poly.entity_id
_entity_poly.type
_entity_poly.pdbx_seq_one_letter_code
_entity_poly.pdbx_strand_id
1 'polypeptide(L)'
;MSPQPWIFLVILALLVALAIWLWLQDQKRQEAVRLWALGRGWRVWPGGEGGPLYEHPALALLSRGHSRRCGCLVRGELDGRPLALFDYQYVTGHGKNRTTHRYAVAIVDLPFPVRPLRIRPEHAFDKVGEFLGADDIDFESAEFSARFHVSSDDRKWAYDVIHARMMEFMLTAPSGFALEMGSHEIAVFKRGQARPADYEAAIGLIEGFRERIPDYIVRQQTGVDA
;
A
#
# COMPACT_ATOMS: atom_id res chain seq x y z
N MET A 1 -30.40 11.91 -39.08
CA MET A 1 -29.60 10.84 -39.72
C MET A 1 -29.31 9.80 -38.66
N SER A 2 -29.81 8.57 -38.83
CA SER A 2 -29.44 7.46 -37.95
C SER A 2 -27.95 7.13 -38.18
N PRO A 3 -27.16 6.87 -37.11
CA PRO A 3 -25.78 6.42 -37.28
C PRO A 3 -25.75 5.17 -38.16
N GLN A 4 -24.89 5.17 -39.18
CA GLN A 4 -24.79 4.06 -40.11
C GLN A 4 -24.32 2.79 -39.36
N PRO A 5 -24.85 1.60 -39.67
CA PRO A 5 -24.62 0.37 -38.90
C PRO A 5 -23.14 -0.03 -38.79
N TRP A 6 -22.31 0.34 -39.76
CA TRP A 6 -20.86 0.09 -39.72
C TRP A 6 -20.13 0.88 -38.61
N ILE A 7 -20.65 2.04 -38.20
CA ILE A 7 -20.07 2.84 -37.11
C ILE A 7 -20.12 2.04 -35.80
N PHE A 8 -21.24 1.36 -35.54
CA PHE A 8 -21.38 0.50 -34.37
C PHE A 8 -20.43 -0.70 -34.41
N LEU A 9 -20.22 -1.30 -35.59
CA LEU A 9 -19.27 -2.41 -35.75
C LEU A 9 -17.82 -1.97 -35.50
N VAL A 10 -17.43 -0.78 -35.97
CA VAL A 10 -16.10 -0.21 -35.72
C VAL A 10 -15.91 0.10 -34.23
N ILE A 11 -16.89 0.74 -33.58
CA ILE A 11 -16.83 1.02 -32.13
C ILE A 11 -16.72 -0.28 -31.34
N LEU A 12 -17.53 -1.29 -31.67
CA LEU A 12 -17.49 -2.60 -31.01
C LEU A 12 -16.11 -3.27 -31.19
N ALA A 13 -15.56 -3.26 -32.40
CA ALA A 13 -14.23 -3.81 -32.67
C ALA A 13 -13.13 -3.10 -31.86
N LEU A 14 -13.20 -1.76 -31.75
CA LEU A 14 -12.26 -0.98 -30.95
C LEU A 14 -12.39 -1.28 -29.45
N LEU A 15 -13.61 -1.42 -28.93
CA LEU A 15 -13.84 -1.79 -27.52
C LEU A 15 -13.31 -3.20 -27.21
N VAL A 16 -13.52 -4.16 -28.11
CA VAL A 16 -13.01 -5.53 -27.96
C VAL A 16 -11.48 -5.55 -28.03
N ALA A 17 -10.88 -4.83 -28.98
CA ALA A 17 -9.43 -4.70 -29.08
C ALA A 17 -8.82 -4.07 -27.83
N LEU A 18 -9.44 -3.01 -27.30
CA LEU A 18 -9.03 -2.38 -26.04
C LEU A 18 -9.13 -3.35 -24.86
N ALA A 19 -10.23 -4.11 -24.75
CA ALA A 19 -10.42 -5.09 -23.68
C ALA A 19 -9.34 -6.20 -23.73
N ILE A 20 -9.05 -6.74 -24.92
CA ILE A 20 -7.98 -7.73 -25.11
C ILE A 20 -6.62 -7.12 -24.75
N TRP A 21 -6.34 -5.89 -25.17
CA TRP A 21 -5.08 -5.22 -24.88
C TRP A 21 -4.87 -5.01 -23.38
N LEU A 22 -5.90 -4.54 -22.65
CA LEU A 22 -5.85 -4.40 -21.19
C LEU A 22 -5.61 -5.74 -20.49
N TRP A 23 -6.28 -6.80 -20.95
CA TRP A 23 -6.09 -8.15 -20.41
C TRP A 23 -4.66 -8.66 -20.64
N LEU A 24 -4.12 -8.49 -21.85
CA LEU A 24 -2.74 -8.87 -22.17
C LEU A 24 -1.71 -8.07 -21.36
N GLN A 25 -1.96 -6.79 -21.10
CA GLN A 25 -1.09 -5.98 -20.24
C GLN A 25 -1.08 -6.49 -18.80
N ASP A 26 -2.23 -6.85 -18.25
CA ASP A 26 -2.30 -7.42 -16.90
C ASP A 26 -1.57 -8.77 -16.82
N GLN A 27 -1.74 -9.65 -17.81
CA GLN A 27 -1.00 -10.91 -17.87
C GLN A 27 0.52 -10.71 -17.92
N LYS A 28 0.99 -9.78 -18.77
CA LYS A 28 2.43 -9.44 -18.84
C LYS A 28 2.95 -8.87 -17.52
N ARG A 29 2.15 -8.05 -16.84
CA ARG A 29 2.50 -7.48 -15.54
C ARG A 29 2.62 -8.56 -14.47
N GLN A 30 1.64 -9.47 -14.38
CA GLN A 30 1.67 -10.57 -13.42
C GLN A 30 2.86 -11.50 -13.67
N GLU A 31 3.16 -11.82 -14.93
CA GLU A 31 4.32 -12.63 -15.26
C GLU A 31 5.64 -11.92 -14.92
N ALA A 32 5.73 -10.61 -15.15
CA ALA A 32 6.91 -9.83 -14.77
C ALA A 32 7.14 -9.84 -13.25
N VAL A 33 6.08 -9.70 -12.44
CA VAL A 33 6.16 -9.83 -10.98
C VAL A 33 6.56 -11.25 -10.58
N ARG A 34 6.00 -12.27 -11.22
CA ARG A 34 6.32 -13.67 -10.96
C ARG A 34 7.80 -13.95 -11.21
N LEU A 35 8.32 -13.60 -12.38
CA LEU A 35 9.71 -13.83 -12.75
C LEU A 35 10.67 -13.05 -11.85
N TRP A 36 10.35 -11.81 -11.53
CA TRP A 36 11.11 -11.00 -10.59
C TRP A 36 11.20 -11.63 -9.20
N ALA A 37 10.07 -12.10 -8.66
CA ALA A 37 10.03 -12.77 -7.36
C ALA A 37 10.79 -14.11 -7.38
N LEU A 38 10.62 -14.91 -8.42
CA LEU A 38 11.36 -16.17 -8.60
C LEU A 38 12.88 -15.94 -8.68
N GLY A 39 13.31 -14.87 -9.35
CA GLY A 39 14.72 -14.47 -9.42
C GLY A 39 15.33 -14.13 -8.07
N ARG A 40 14.51 -13.79 -7.07
CA ARG A 40 14.90 -13.54 -5.67
C ARG A 40 14.79 -14.78 -4.78
N GLY A 41 14.41 -15.94 -5.34
CA GLY A 41 14.12 -17.15 -4.57
C GLY A 41 12.82 -17.05 -3.75
N TRP A 42 11.99 -16.04 -4.01
CA TRP A 42 10.72 -15.85 -3.33
C TRP A 42 9.62 -16.69 -3.97
N ARG A 43 8.59 -16.98 -3.18
CA ARG A 43 7.47 -17.83 -3.61
C ARG A 43 6.30 -16.96 -4.05
N VAL A 44 5.63 -17.39 -5.10
CA VAL A 44 4.50 -16.68 -5.71
C VAL A 44 3.28 -17.59 -5.71
N TRP A 45 2.15 -17.06 -5.24
CA TRP A 45 0.86 -17.69 -5.27
C TRP A 45 -0.12 -16.88 -6.12
N PRO A 46 -1.01 -17.55 -6.87
CA PRO A 46 -1.95 -16.87 -7.77
C PRO A 46 -2.93 -15.92 -7.07
N GLY A 47 -3.05 -15.98 -5.74
CA GLY A 47 -3.98 -15.18 -4.94
C GLY A 47 -5.32 -15.87 -4.71
N GLY A 48 -6.18 -15.23 -3.92
CA GLY A 48 -7.45 -15.80 -3.47
C GLY A 48 -8.13 -14.98 -2.37
N GLU A 49 -9.18 -15.52 -1.79
CA GLU A 49 -9.75 -15.03 -0.53
C GLU A 49 -8.91 -15.58 0.63
N GLY A 50 -8.18 -14.71 1.33
CA GLY A 50 -7.45 -15.06 2.56
C GLY A 50 -5.94 -15.29 2.41
N GLY A 51 -5.24 -14.95 3.50
CA GLY A 51 -3.78 -14.88 3.66
C GLY A 51 -3.44 -13.60 4.44
N PRO A 52 -2.75 -12.61 3.83
CA PRO A 52 -2.36 -11.35 4.49
C PRO A 52 -3.51 -10.57 5.16
N LEU A 53 -4.74 -10.68 4.66
CA LEU A 53 -5.92 -9.99 5.21
C LEU A 53 -6.25 -10.38 6.65
N TYR A 54 -5.93 -11.63 7.03
CA TYR A 54 -6.22 -12.16 8.36
C TYR A 54 -4.99 -12.16 9.26
N GLU A 55 -3.79 -12.11 8.66
CA GLU A 55 -2.51 -12.07 9.37
C GLU A 55 -2.22 -10.68 9.95
N HIS A 56 -2.71 -9.62 9.30
CA HIS A 56 -2.44 -8.23 9.67
C HIS A 56 -3.73 -7.44 9.95
N PRO A 57 -4.54 -7.83 10.96
CA PRO A 57 -5.84 -7.21 11.23
C PRO A 57 -5.74 -5.76 11.74
N ALA A 58 -4.56 -5.36 12.23
CA ALA A 58 -4.30 -4.01 12.72
C ALA A 58 -4.14 -2.97 11.60
N LEU A 59 -3.91 -3.41 10.36
CA LEU A 59 -3.84 -2.52 9.20
C LEU A 59 -5.23 -2.10 8.76
N ALA A 60 -5.58 -0.83 8.96
CA ALA A 60 -6.89 -0.30 8.59
C ALA A 60 -7.15 -0.43 7.09
N LEU A 61 -6.13 -0.34 6.22
CA LEU A 61 -6.27 -0.59 4.77
C LEU A 61 -6.97 -1.93 4.47
N LEU A 62 -6.56 -3.01 5.14
CA LEU A 62 -7.03 -4.38 4.88
C LEU A 62 -8.44 -4.65 5.43
N SER A 63 -8.93 -3.75 6.29
CA SER A 63 -10.27 -3.82 6.87
C SER A 63 -11.32 -3.04 6.08
N ARG A 64 -10.95 -2.40 4.96
CA ARG A 64 -11.85 -1.51 4.21
C ARG A 64 -12.84 -2.22 3.32
N GLY A 65 -14.03 -1.60 3.25
CA GLY A 65 -15.06 -1.95 2.30
C GLY A 65 -15.47 -3.43 2.42
N HIS A 66 -15.89 -4.01 1.31
CA HIS A 66 -16.25 -5.41 1.22
C HIS A 66 -15.69 -6.06 -0.04
N SER A 67 -15.97 -7.36 -0.23
CA SER A 67 -15.50 -8.14 -1.39
C SER A 67 -13.99 -8.03 -1.60
N ARG A 68 -13.26 -8.07 -0.48
CA ARG A 68 -11.81 -7.92 -0.40
C ARG A 68 -11.12 -9.10 -1.07
N ARG A 69 -10.10 -8.84 -1.88
CA ARG A 69 -9.30 -9.90 -2.55
C ARG A 69 -7.83 -9.53 -2.59
N CYS A 70 -6.99 -10.54 -2.49
CA CYS A 70 -5.55 -10.46 -2.73
C CYS A 70 -5.20 -11.25 -3.99
N GLY A 71 -4.42 -10.64 -4.88
CA GLY A 71 -3.89 -11.25 -6.10
C GLY A 71 -2.37 -11.19 -6.11
N CYS A 72 -1.74 -12.09 -6.86
CA CYS A 72 -0.28 -12.09 -7.08
C CYS A 72 0.51 -12.01 -5.76
N LEU A 73 0.17 -12.88 -4.80
CA LEU A 73 0.83 -12.88 -3.49
C LEU A 73 2.25 -13.41 -3.64
N VAL A 74 3.22 -12.60 -3.25
CA VAL A 74 4.62 -12.96 -3.12
C VAL A 74 4.95 -13.04 -1.63
N ARG A 75 5.56 -14.14 -1.19
CA ARG A 75 6.19 -14.24 0.14
C ARG A 75 7.69 -14.33 -0.05
N GLY A 76 8.39 -13.46 0.65
CA GLY A 76 9.83 -13.42 0.73
C GLY A 76 10.26 -12.98 2.11
N GLU A 77 11.47 -12.44 2.17
CA GLU A 77 12.03 -11.90 3.40
C GLU A 77 12.78 -10.61 3.10
N LEU A 78 12.79 -9.70 4.07
CA LEU A 78 13.59 -8.47 4.07
C LEU A 78 14.44 -8.46 5.35
N ASP A 79 15.75 -8.65 5.21
CA ASP A 79 16.71 -8.80 6.33
C ASP A 79 16.29 -9.85 7.36
N GLY A 80 15.89 -11.02 6.86
CA GLY A 80 15.43 -12.15 7.67
C GLY A 80 14.04 -11.99 8.29
N ARG A 81 13.28 -10.95 7.90
CA ARG A 81 11.91 -10.72 8.38
C ARG A 81 10.90 -11.10 7.31
N PRO A 82 9.78 -11.75 7.67
CA PRO A 82 8.73 -12.06 6.72
C PRO A 82 8.28 -10.82 5.93
N LEU A 83 8.25 -10.96 4.60
CA LEU A 83 7.78 -9.94 3.67
C LEU A 83 6.64 -10.53 2.83
N ALA A 84 5.53 -9.79 2.74
CA ALA A 84 4.41 -10.11 1.86
C ALA A 84 4.17 -8.96 0.87
N LEU A 85 4.12 -9.28 -0.42
CA LEU A 85 3.80 -8.34 -1.49
C LEU A 85 2.58 -8.84 -2.25
N PHE A 86 1.60 -8.00 -2.52
CA PHE A 86 0.40 -8.43 -3.23
C PHE A 86 -0.34 -7.26 -3.87
N ASP A 87 -1.19 -7.57 -4.85
CA ASP A 87 -2.24 -6.67 -5.30
C ASP A 87 -3.45 -6.86 -4.39
N TYR A 88 -3.97 -5.76 -3.84
CA TYR A 88 -5.14 -5.74 -2.98
C TYR A 88 -6.29 -5.01 -3.68
N GLN A 89 -7.50 -5.51 -3.51
CA GLN A 89 -8.71 -4.79 -3.91
C GLN A 89 -9.81 -4.88 -2.86
N TYR A 90 -10.60 -3.82 -2.76
CA TYR A 90 -11.85 -3.80 -2.02
C TYR A 90 -12.89 -2.98 -2.75
N VAL A 91 -14.13 -3.08 -2.29
CA VAL A 91 -15.28 -2.39 -2.86
C VAL A 91 -15.89 -1.47 -1.82
N THR A 92 -16.25 -0.25 -2.24
CA THR A 92 -17.12 0.64 -1.46
C THR A 92 -18.40 0.94 -2.22
N GLY A 93 -19.46 1.28 -1.48
CA GLY A 93 -20.80 1.53 -2.03
C GLY A 93 -21.54 0.27 -2.46
N HIS A 94 -22.80 0.45 -2.88
CA HIS A 94 -23.69 -0.64 -3.27
C HIS A 94 -24.45 -0.32 -4.57
N GLY A 95 -24.93 -1.37 -5.25
CA GLY A 95 -25.74 -1.24 -6.46
C GLY A 95 -25.02 -0.47 -7.58
N LYS A 96 -25.67 0.58 -8.09
CA LYS A 96 -25.15 1.42 -9.18
C LYS A 96 -24.01 2.35 -8.76
N ASN A 97 -23.81 2.58 -7.47
CA ASN A 97 -22.77 3.47 -6.92
C ASN A 97 -21.62 2.68 -6.31
N ARG A 98 -21.30 1.51 -6.88
CA ARG A 98 -20.21 0.66 -6.45
C ARG A 98 -18.88 1.14 -7.06
N THR A 99 -17.85 1.30 -6.23
CA THR A 99 -16.48 1.60 -6.67
C THR A 99 -15.53 0.48 -6.26
N THR A 100 -14.66 0.05 -7.17
CA THR A 100 -13.59 -0.92 -6.85
C THR A 100 -12.28 -0.18 -6.71
N HIS A 101 -11.64 -0.35 -5.55
CA HIS A 101 -10.33 0.21 -5.24
C HIS A 101 -9.27 -0.86 -5.40
N ARG A 102 -8.09 -0.46 -5.89
CA ARG A 102 -6.95 -1.36 -6.11
C ARG A 102 -5.69 -0.71 -5.54
N TYR A 103 -4.88 -1.52 -4.87
CA TYR A 103 -3.62 -1.12 -4.27
C TYR A 103 -2.54 -2.17 -4.53
N ALA A 104 -1.33 -1.73 -4.83
CA ALA A 104 -0.13 -2.51 -4.61
C ALA A 104 0.25 -2.38 -3.13
N VAL A 105 0.50 -3.49 -2.45
CA VAL A 105 0.80 -3.52 -1.01
C VAL A 105 2.08 -4.30 -0.77
N ALA A 106 2.97 -3.75 0.06
CA ALA A 106 4.10 -4.42 0.66
C ALA A 106 3.96 -4.36 2.19
N ILE A 107 4.13 -5.49 2.87
CA ILE A 107 4.06 -5.60 4.33
C ILE A 107 5.33 -6.30 4.81
N VAL A 108 6.00 -5.74 5.81
CA VAL A 108 7.07 -6.41 6.54
C VAL A 108 6.73 -6.51 8.01
N ASP A 109 7.09 -7.63 8.62
CA ASP A 109 7.00 -7.81 10.07
C ASP A 109 8.15 -7.09 10.79
N LEU A 110 7.83 -6.55 11.97
CA LEU A 110 8.75 -5.94 12.91
C LEU A 110 8.96 -6.87 14.12
N PRO A 111 10.18 -6.94 14.67
CA PRO A 111 10.51 -7.80 15.80
C PRO A 111 10.08 -7.19 17.15
N PHE A 112 9.36 -6.07 17.14
CA PHE A 112 8.87 -5.37 18.32
C PHE A 112 7.47 -4.82 18.05
N PRO A 113 6.64 -4.66 19.09
CA PRO A 113 5.31 -4.09 18.92
C PRO A 113 5.39 -2.61 18.54
N VAL A 114 4.44 -2.17 17.73
CA VAL A 114 4.26 -0.78 17.29
C VAL A 114 2.82 -0.34 17.51
N ARG A 115 2.60 0.98 17.49
CA ARG A 115 1.27 1.57 17.59
C ARG A 115 0.78 2.03 16.22
N PRO A 116 -0.54 2.05 15.98
CA PRO A 116 -1.10 2.52 14.73
C PRO A 116 -0.60 3.92 14.37
N LEU A 117 0.02 4.05 13.19
CA LEU A 117 0.49 5.31 12.62
C LEU A 117 0.25 5.26 11.13
N ARG A 118 -0.38 6.30 10.57
CA ARG A 118 -0.68 6.38 9.15
C ARG A 118 -0.09 7.65 8.57
N ILE A 119 0.61 7.51 7.45
CA ILE A 119 1.18 8.60 6.69
C ILE A 119 0.68 8.48 5.26
N ARG A 120 0.03 9.52 4.74
CA ARG A 120 -0.47 9.53 3.36
C ARG A 120 -0.01 10.78 2.63
N PRO A 121 0.30 10.70 1.33
CA PRO A 121 0.49 11.89 0.52
C PRO A 121 -0.81 12.68 0.45
N GLU A 122 -0.72 14.01 0.41
CA GLU A 122 -1.91 14.90 0.38
C GLU A 122 -2.87 14.49 -0.75
N HIS A 123 -2.34 14.20 -1.95
CA HIS A 123 -3.13 13.91 -3.16
C HIS A 123 -3.37 12.44 -3.49
N ALA A 124 -2.91 11.51 -2.66
CA ALA A 124 -2.92 10.09 -3.04
C ALA A 124 -4.33 9.46 -3.09
N PHE A 125 -5.35 10.14 -2.54
CA PHE A 125 -6.68 9.54 -2.31
C PHE A 125 -7.89 10.48 -2.55
N ASP A 126 -7.70 11.62 -3.22
CA ASP A 126 -8.56 12.83 -3.20
C ASP A 126 -10.04 12.74 -3.64
N LYS A 127 -10.61 11.55 -3.81
CA LYS A 127 -12.05 11.41 -4.09
C LYS A 127 -12.78 10.35 -3.28
N VAL A 128 -12.21 9.86 -2.20
CA VAL A 128 -13.00 9.12 -1.23
C VAL A 128 -12.65 9.58 0.18
N GLY A 129 -13.66 10.03 0.92
CA GLY A 129 -13.57 10.33 2.35
C GLY A 129 -13.34 9.05 3.17
N GLU A 130 -12.22 8.39 2.90
CA GLU A 130 -11.97 6.98 3.21
C GLU A 130 -11.10 6.78 4.46
N PHE A 131 -10.58 7.86 5.07
CA PHE A 131 -9.90 7.82 6.37
C PHE A 131 -10.63 8.76 7.35
N LEU A 132 -11.88 8.44 7.69
CA LEU A 132 -12.53 9.05 8.83
C LEU A 132 -12.03 8.34 10.10
N GLY A 133 -11.33 9.06 10.98
CA GLY A 133 -11.10 8.55 12.33
C GLY A 133 -10.16 9.37 13.21
N ALA A 134 -9.03 9.84 12.67
CA ALA A 134 -8.02 10.53 13.47
C ALA A 134 -7.65 11.87 12.84
N ASP A 135 -7.53 12.88 13.69
CA ASP A 135 -7.12 14.23 13.30
C ASP A 135 -5.69 14.22 12.76
N ASP A 136 -5.42 15.16 11.85
CA ASP A 136 -4.06 15.38 11.37
C ASP A 136 -3.14 15.77 12.53
N ILE A 137 -1.88 15.35 12.44
CA ILE A 137 -0.84 15.72 13.37
C ILE A 137 0.09 16.67 12.64
N ASP A 138 0.04 17.94 13.03
CA ASP A 138 0.93 18.96 12.49
C ASP A 138 2.37 18.77 12.98
N PHE A 139 3.31 18.91 12.04
CA PHE A 139 4.76 18.89 12.27
C PHE A 139 5.38 20.26 11.96
N GLU A 140 6.56 20.51 12.53
CA GLU A 140 7.27 21.80 12.39
C GLU A 140 7.76 22.08 10.96
N SER A 141 7.91 21.04 10.13
CA SER A 141 8.32 21.19 8.74
C SER A 141 7.12 21.50 7.84
N ALA A 142 7.01 22.77 7.41
CA ALA A 142 5.97 23.19 6.48
C ALA A 142 5.99 22.43 5.14
N GLU A 143 7.17 22.06 4.63
CA GLU A 143 7.28 21.26 3.40
C GLU A 143 6.75 19.83 3.60
N PHE A 144 7.04 19.23 4.76
CA PHE A 144 6.53 17.90 5.10
C PHE A 144 5.01 17.91 5.24
N SER A 145 4.48 18.86 6.02
CA SER A 145 3.03 19.01 6.24
C SER A 145 2.25 19.36 4.96
N ALA A 146 2.91 20.00 3.98
CA ALA A 146 2.33 20.26 2.65
C ALA A 146 2.40 19.07 1.68
N ARG A 147 3.08 17.98 2.03
CA ARG A 147 3.15 16.77 1.19
C ARG A 147 2.49 15.57 1.84
N PHE A 148 2.46 15.52 3.17
CA PHE A 148 2.03 14.38 3.94
C PHE A 148 1.05 14.78 5.03
N HIS A 149 0.05 13.92 5.20
CA HIS A 149 -0.88 13.94 6.31
C HIS A 149 -0.57 12.76 7.22
N VAL A 150 -0.49 13.01 8.53
CA VAL A 150 -0.09 12.02 9.53
C VAL A 150 -1.19 11.87 10.56
N SER A 151 -1.58 10.64 10.87
CA SER A 151 -2.59 10.37 11.89
C SER A 151 -2.20 9.18 12.77
N SER A 152 -2.52 9.28 14.06
CA SER A 152 -2.26 8.27 15.09
C SER A 152 -3.20 8.54 16.26
N ASP A 153 -3.66 7.48 16.93
CA ASP A 153 -4.42 7.62 18.18
C ASP A 153 -3.52 8.03 19.36
N ASP A 154 -2.19 7.88 19.19
CA ASP A 154 -1.17 8.34 20.12
C ASP A 154 -0.31 9.42 19.44
N ARG A 155 -0.53 10.68 19.80
CA ARG A 155 0.22 11.82 19.24
C ARG A 155 1.69 11.79 19.64
N LYS A 156 2.01 11.38 20.87
CA LYS A 156 3.40 11.29 21.33
C LYS A 156 4.16 10.27 20.50
N TRP A 157 3.56 9.10 20.27
CA TRP A 157 4.10 8.08 19.36
C TRP A 157 4.40 8.63 17.97
N ALA A 158 3.47 9.38 17.37
CA ALA A 158 3.68 9.97 16.06
C ALA A 158 4.87 10.95 16.04
N TYR A 159 5.00 11.82 17.05
CA TYR A 159 6.14 12.73 17.17
C TYR A 159 7.47 12.01 17.42
N ASP A 160 7.46 10.95 18.23
CA ASP A 160 8.65 10.15 18.51
C ASP A 160 9.16 9.44 17.23
N VAL A 161 8.26 8.88 16.42
CA VAL A 161 8.63 8.19 15.16
C VAL A 161 8.99 9.20 14.04
N ILE A 162 8.17 10.24 13.87
CA ILE A 162 8.29 11.24 12.78
C ILE A 162 9.12 12.45 13.23
N HIS A 163 10.36 12.17 13.62
CA HIS A 163 11.38 13.17 13.91
C HIS A 163 11.99 13.79 12.63
N ALA A 164 12.82 14.82 12.78
CA ALA A 164 13.39 15.61 11.67
C ALA A 164 14.03 14.76 10.54
N ARG A 165 14.90 13.80 10.88
CA ARG A 165 15.56 12.93 9.88
C ARG A 165 14.58 11.99 9.17
N MET A 166 13.48 11.61 9.82
CA MET A 166 12.41 10.84 9.17
C MET A 166 11.66 11.71 8.17
N MET A 167 11.31 12.94 8.55
CA MET A 167 10.64 13.88 7.63
C MET A 167 11.49 14.14 6.39
N GLU A 168 12.78 14.43 6.55
CA GLU A 168 13.72 14.62 5.43
C GLU A 168 13.77 13.39 4.51
N PHE A 169 13.85 12.19 5.08
CA PHE A 169 13.81 10.95 4.30
C PHE A 169 12.51 10.79 3.52
N MET A 170 11.36 11.00 4.17
CA MET A 170 10.05 10.91 3.53
C MET A 170 9.89 11.92 2.39
N LEU A 171 10.49 13.11 2.50
CA LEU A 171 10.50 14.09 1.41
C LEU A 171 11.29 13.63 0.17
N THR A 172 12.20 12.67 0.31
CA THR A 172 12.95 12.04 -0.79
C THR A 172 12.31 10.75 -1.31
N ALA A 173 11.28 10.23 -0.61
CA ALA A 173 10.64 8.97 -0.96
C ALA A 173 9.88 9.07 -2.29
N PRO A 174 9.77 7.96 -3.05
CA PRO A 174 8.94 7.91 -4.25
C PRO A 174 7.51 8.36 -3.98
N SER A 175 6.94 9.16 -4.88
CA SER A 175 5.61 9.73 -4.69
C SER A 175 4.48 8.69 -4.83
N GLY A 176 3.35 8.98 -4.18
CA GLY A 176 2.12 8.20 -4.28
C GLY A 176 2.03 6.97 -3.37
N PHE A 177 3.04 6.73 -2.52
CA PHE A 177 2.99 5.71 -1.49
C PHE A 177 2.42 6.28 -0.19
N ALA A 178 1.49 5.54 0.42
CA ALA A 178 1.11 5.69 1.81
C ALA A 178 1.80 4.63 2.66
N LEU A 179 1.95 4.93 3.95
CA LEU A 179 2.52 4.05 4.96
C LEU A 179 1.52 3.88 6.09
N GLU A 180 1.41 2.67 6.60
CA GLU A 180 0.62 2.33 7.78
C GLU A 180 1.41 1.39 8.68
N MET A 181 1.46 1.68 9.98
CA MET A 181 1.95 0.77 11.01
C MET A 181 0.76 0.08 11.65
N GLY A 182 0.84 -1.24 11.80
CA GLY A 182 -0.16 -2.06 12.47
C GLY A 182 0.17 -2.24 13.95
N SER A 183 0.33 -3.49 14.38
CA SER A 183 0.74 -3.83 15.75
C SER A 183 2.15 -4.42 15.82
N HIS A 184 2.61 -5.08 14.76
CA HIS A 184 3.95 -5.66 14.61
C HIS A 184 4.41 -5.57 13.15
N GLU A 185 3.86 -4.66 12.36
CA GLU A 185 4.11 -4.63 10.92
C GLU A 185 4.12 -3.20 10.38
N ILE A 186 4.85 -2.99 9.29
CA ILE A 186 4.78 -1.79 8.45
C ILE A 186 4.24 -2.21 7.09
N ALA A 187 3.19 -1.53 6.65
CA ALA A 187 2.66 -1.62 5.31
C ALA A 187 2.96 -0.36 4.51
N VAL A 188 3.47 -0.53 3.29
CA VAL A 188 3.58 0.54 2.30
C VAL A 188 2.72 0.17 1.10
N PHE A 189 1.90 1.11 0.65
CA PHE A 189 0.94 0.83 -0.41
C PHE A 189 0.69 2.02 -1.32
N LYS A 190 0.37 1.73 -2.58
CA LYS A 190 0.13 2.72 -3.64
C LYS A 190 -1.07 2.30 -4.46
N ARG A 191 -1.84 3.28 -4.94
CA ARG A 191 -3.02 3.03 -5.77
C ARG A 191 -2.64 2.38 -7.10
N GLY A 192 -3.44 1.41 -7.53
CA GLY A 192 -3.24 0.67 -8.78
C GLY A 192 -2.80 -0.77 -8.51
N GLN A 193 -2.16 -1.38 -9.50
CA GLN A 193 -1.59 -2.72 -9.40
C GLN A 193 -0.09 -2.64 -9.65
N ALA A 194 0.70 -3.35 -8.86
CA ALA A 194 2.15 -3.15 -8.86
C ALA A 194 2.82 -3.77 -10.09
N ARG A 195 3.88 -3.11 -10.55
CA ARG A 195 4.95 -3.71 -11.34
C ARG A 195 6.12 -4.02 -10.42
N PRO A 196 7.12 -4.82 -10.85
CA PRO A 196 8.31 -5.07 -10.05
C PRO A 196 8.95 -3.81 -9.47
N ALA A 197 9.11 -2.75 -10.28
CA ALA A 197 9.66 -1.47 -9.84
C ALA A 197 8.85 -0.77 -8.73
N ASP A 198 7.52 -0.95 -8.71
CA ASP A 198 6.69 -0.40 -7.65
C ASP A 198 6.93 -1.17 -6.32
N TYR A 199 7.17 -2.48 -6.36
CA TYR A 199 7.57 -3.25 -5.19
C TYR A 199 8.99 -2.95 -4.72
N GLU A 200 9.95 -2.73 -5.63
CA GLU A 200 11.30 -2.28 -5.27
C GLU A 200 11.26 -0.95 -4.52
N ALA A 201 10.48 0.01 -5.04
CA ALA A 201 10.28 1.30 -4.39
C ALA A 201 9.64 1.16 -3.01
N ALA A 202 8.64 0.28 -2.87
CA ALA A 202 7.99 0.01 -1.59
C ALA A 202 8.95 -0.64 -0.57
N ILE A 203 9.76 -1.61 -1.01
CA ILE A 203 10.78 -2.25 -0.16
C ILE A 203 11.80 -1.23 0.32
N GLY A 204 12.35 -0.41 -0.58
CA GLY A 204 13.31 0.63 -0.21
C GLY A 204 12.72 1.68 0.74
N LEU A 205 11.45 2.03 0.59
CA LEU A 205 10.75 2.92 1.52
C LEU A 205 10.58 2.28 2.90
N ILE A 206 10.17 1.01 2.96
CA ILE A 206 10.05 0.25 4.22
C ILE A 206 11.41 0.17 4.93
N GLU A 207 12.46 -0.19 4.20
CA GLU A 207 13.81 -0.33 4.73
C GLU A 207 14.32 1.00 5.29
N GLY A 208 14.29 2.07 4.48
CA GLY A 208 14.75 3.38 4.90
C GLY A 208 13.93 3.99 6.05
N PHE A 209 12.63 3.70 6.12
CA PHE A 209 11.79 4.10 7.26
C PHE A 209 12.18 3.33 8.52
N ARG A 210 12.28 1.99 8.43
CA ARG A 210 12.61 1.12 9.56
C ARG A 210 13.97 1.46 10.18
N GLU A 211 14.98 1.72 9.36
CA GLU A 211 16.32 2.14 9.81
C GLU A 211 16.33 3.47 10.58
N ARG A 212 15.29 4.28 10.41
CA ARG A 212 15.15 5.60 11.05
C ARG A 212 14.23 5.57 12.26
N ILE A 213 13.65 4.42 12.63
CA ILE A 213 12.93 4.28 13.89
C ILE A 213 13.96 4.39 15.03
N PRO A 214 13.86 5.39 15.93
CA PRO A 214 14.84 5.57 16.99
C PRO A 214 14.94 4.36 17.95
N ASP A 215 16.17 3.99 18.34
CA ASP A 215 16.42 2.84 19.23
C ASP A 215 15.68 2.92 20.57
N TYR A 216 15.50 4.12 21.14
CA TYR A 216 14.79 4.29 22.40
C TYR A 216 13.32 3.86 22.31
N ILE A 217 12.69 4.04 21.13
CA ILE A 217 11.33 3.57 20.88
C ILE A 217 11.31 2.04 20.91
N VAL A 218 12.27 1.40 20.26
CA VAL A 218 12.38 -0.06 20.23
C VAL A 218 12.53 -0.63 21.65
N ARG A 219 13.37 0.00 22.49
CA ARG A 219 13.56 -0.41 23.88
C ARG A 219 12.32 -0.21 24.75
N GLN A 220 11.62 0.91 24.56
CA GLN A 220 10.37 1.19 25.28
C GLN A 220 9.27 0.17 24.92
N GLN A 221 9.17 -0.22 23.65
CA GLN A 221 8.17 -1.19 23.19
C GLN A 221 8.51 -2.63 23.59
N THR A 222 9.80 -2.96 23.74
CA THR A 222 10.26 -4.30 24.17
C THR A 222 10.32 -4.46 25.69
N GLY A 223 9.98 -3.41 26.45
CA GLY A 223 9.99 -3.43 27.92
C GLY A 223 11.40 -3.45 28.53
N VAL A 224 12.43 -3.12 27.75
CA VAL A 224 13.83 -3.10 28.22
C VAL A 224 14.10 -1.87 29.10
N ASP A 225 13.33 -0.80 28.91
CA ASP A 225 13.40 0.46 29.68
C ASP A 225 12.08 0.78 30.43
N ALA A 226 11.18 -0.21 30.63
CA ALA A 226 9.87 -0.05 31.28
C ALA A 226 9.87 -0.39 32.78
#